data_AF-A0A1I1DHT1-F1
#
_entry.id   AF-A0A1I1DHT1-F1
#
_cell.length_a   1.000
_cell.length_b   1.000
_cell.length_c   1.000
_cell.angle_alpha   90.00
_cell.angle_beta   90.00
_cell.angle_gamma   90.00
#
_symmetry.space_group_name_H-M   'P 1'
#
loop_
_entity.id
_entity.type
_entity.pdbx_description
1 polymer ?
#
loop_
_entity_poly.entity_id
_entity_poly.type
_entity_poly.pdbx_seq_one_letter_code
_entity_poly.pdbx_strand_id
1 'polypeptide(L)'
;MSEITLVKMHPTAIPEADRAAARRVLFGMVDGLGEKGKSQWRRFVNGLMRLEPGEMVEIRTHKERIGWYHRKHMALEQAVFESQEKFEEFESFRTWLKVGSGYVDWHPGPKGGVIPVPRSLSYSKLEQGDMEQVHTEMVKFLRTEHAGRTLWRHLNPLQRIDMVETILAGFNE
;
A
#
# COMPACT_ATOMS: atom_id res chain seq x y z
N MET A 1 4.27 -4.02 6.96
CA MET A 1 4.74 -5.42 6.96
C MET A 1 3.77 -6.24 6.14
N SER A 2 4.17 -6.63 4.93
CA SER A 2 3.41 -7.61 4.16
C SER A 2 3.59 -9.00 4.78
N GLU A 3 2.50 -9.53 5.33
CA GLU A 3 2.39 -10.88 5.88
C GLU A 3 1.79 -11.81 4.82
N ILE A 4 2.48 -12.91 4.57
CA ILE A 4 2.01 -13.95 3.66
C ILE A 4 1.94 -15.25 4.44
N THR A 5 0.73 -15.81 4.55
CA THR A 5 0.51 -17.13 5.12
C THR A 5 0.48 -18.17 4.00
N LEU A 6 1.44 -19.09 4.01
CA LEU A 6 1.51 -20.18 3.05
C LEU A 6 1.04 -21.49 3.71
N VAL A 7 0.23 -22.24 2.97
CA VAL A 7 -0.22 -23.60 3.32
C VAL A 7 0.28 -24.57 2.25
N LYS A 8 0.78 -25.72 2.67
CA LYS A 8 1.14 -26.78 1.73
C LYS A 8 -0.11 -27.44 1.15
N MET A 9 -0.27 -27.36 -0.17
CA MET A 9 -1.28 -28.13 -0.91
C MET A 9 -0.82 -29.57 -1.15
N HIS A 10 -1.76 -30.49 -1.40
CA HIS A 10 -1.45 -31.89 -1.67
C HIS A 10 -0.40 -32.03 -2.78
N PRO A 11 0.71 -32.74 -2.52
CA PRO A 11 1.80 -32.83 -3.46
C PRO A 11 1.37 -33.58 -4.72
N THR A 12 1.53 -32.93 -5.88
CA THR A 12 1.45 -33.60 -7.18
C THR A 12 2.82 -34.14 -7.56
N ALA A 13 2.90 -35.29 -8.23
CA ALA A 13 4.17 -35.80 -8.74
C ALA A 13 4.73 -34.84 -9.80
N ILE A 14 5.88 -34.24 -9.53
CA ILE A 14 6.57 -33.34 -10.45
C ILE A 14 7.66 -34.15 -11.18
N PRO A 15 7.66 -34.20 -12.53
CA PRO A 15 8.74 -34.81 -13.31
C PRO A 15 10.11 -34.25 -12.97
N GLU A 16 11.17 -35.07 -13.06
CA GLU A 16 12.53 -34.65 -12.66
C GLU A 16 13.06 -33.50 -13.54
N ALA A 17 12.67 -33.46 -14.82
CA ALA A 17 13.00 -32.37 -15.73
C ALA A 17 12.43 -31.02 -15.24
N ASP A 18 11.18 -31.01 -14.77
CA ASP A 18 10.51 -29.82 -14.25
C ASP A 18 11.09 -29.41 -12.90
N ARG A 19 11.47 -30.38 -12.07
CA ARG A 19 12.18 -30.14 -10.80
C ARG A 19 13.54 -29.47 -11.03
N ALA A 20 14.29 -29.91 -12.04
CA ALA A 20 15.57 -29.31 -12.42
C ALA A 20 15.39 -27.90 -12.98
N ALA A 21 14.37 -27.67 -13.80
CA ALA A 21 14.01 -26.33 -14.28
C ALA A 21 13.64 -25.40 -13.11
N ALA A 22 12.77 -25.84 -12.19
CA ALA A 22 12.38 -25.06 -11.02
C ALA A 22 13.58 -24.69 -10.13
N ARG A 23 14.53 -25.61 -9.93
CA ARG A 23 15.77 -25.34 -9.17
C ARG A 23 16.63 -24.25 -9.82
N ARG A 24 16.77 -24.26 -11.15
CA ARG A 24 17.53 -23.23 -11.87
C ARG A 24 16.89 -21.85 -11.73
N VAL A 25 15.57 -21.79 -11.75
CA VAL A 25 14.83 -20.53 -11.53
C VAL A 25 15.01 -20.06 -10.08
N LEU A 26 14.71 -20.92 -9.10
CA LEU A 26 14.68 -20.57 -7.68
C LEU A 26 16.05 -20.25 -7.05
N PHE A 27 17.14 -20.80 -7.60
CA PHE A 27 18.49 -20.61 -7.05
C PHE A 27 19.51 -20.04 -8.04
N GLY A 28 19.13 -19.85 -9.30
CA GLY A 28 20.00 -19.29 -10.33
C GLY A 28 19.64 -17.86 -10.73
N MET A 29 18.35 -17.53 -10.79
CA MET A 29 17.89 -16.18 -11.13
C MET A 29 17.75 -15.27 -9.90
N VAL A 30 17.43 -15.86 -8.74
CA VAL A 30 17.32 -15.17 -7.45
C VAL A 30 18.07 -16.00 -6.40
N ASP A 31 19.01 -15.40 -5.69
CA ASP A 31 19.73 -16.03 -4.57
C ASP A 31 20.00 -14.98 -3.48
N GLY A 32 20.33 -15.43 -2.28
CA GLY A 32 20.63 -14.53 -1.18
C GLY A 32 21.97 -13.80 -1.37
N LEU A 33 22.06 -12.58 -0.83
CA LEU A 33 23.28 -11.77 -0.91
C LEU A 33 24.38 -12.34 0.01
N GLY A 34 25.53 -12.68 -0.59
CA GLY A 34 26.68 -13.27 0.11
C GLY A 34 26.40 -14.67 0.70
N GLU A 35 27.42 -15.32 1.24
CA GLU A 35 27.33 -16.74 1.65
C GLU A 35 26.29 -17.00 2.75
N LYS A 36 26.13 -16.06 3.69
CA LYS A 36 25.10 -16.12 4.72
C LYS A 36 23.70 -16.02 4.12
N GLY A 37 23.48 -15.06 3.20
CA GLY A 37 22.20 -14.87 2.54
C GLY A 37 21.81 -16.07 1.70
N LYS A 38 22.73 -16.60 0.89
CA LYS A 38 22.47 -17.82 0.08
C LYS A 38 22.09 -19.01 0.96
N SER A 39 22.77 -19.18 2.09
CA SER A 39 22.46 -20.25 3.05
C SER A 39 21.08 -20.09 3.69
N GLN A 40 20.70 -18.86 4.05
CA GLN A 40 19.37 -18.55 4.58
C GLN A 40 18.29 -18.79 3.52
N TRP A 41 18.51 -18.36 2.28
CA TRP A 41 17.59 -18.57 1.15
C TRP A 41 17.34 -20.05 0.89
N ARG A 42 18.41 -20.87 0.80
CA ARG A 42 18.29 -22.32 0.65
C ARG A 42 17.53 -22.96 1.80
N ARG A 43 17.81 -22.56 3.05
CA ARG A 43 17.10 -23.08 4.23
C ARG A 43 15.60 -22.76 4.17
N PHE A 44 15.26 -21.54 3.79
CA PHE A 44 13.88 -21.09 3.64
C PHE A 44 13.12 -21.88 2.57
N VAL A 45 13.65 -21.95 1.33
CA VAL A 45 13.00 -22.67 0.23
C VAL A 45 12.87 -24.17 0.54
N ASN A 46 13.93 -24.79 1.08
CA ASN A 46 13.87 -26.20 1.46
C ASN A 46 12.89 -26.45 2.62
N GLY A 47 12.78 -25.51 3.56
CA GLY A 47 11.81 -25.56 4.66
C GLY A 47 10.37 -25.55 4.13
N LEU A 48 10.03 -24.60 3.26
CA LEU A 48 8.72 -24.54 2.61
C LEU A 48 8.36 -25.81 1.85
N MET A 49 9.33 -26.41 1.15
CA MET A 49 9.09 -27.62 0.36
C MET A 49 8.86 -28.86 1.23
N ARG A 50 9.38 -28.87 2.46
CA ARG A 50 9.26 -29.98 3.43
C ARG A 50 8.02 -29.92 4.30
N LEU A 51 7.22 -28.85 4.22
CA LEU A 51 5.97 -28.76 4.97
C LEU A 51 5.03 -29.91 4.62
N GLU A 52 4.37 -30.45 5.64
CA GLU A 52 3.29 -31.42 5.49
C GLU A 52 1.96 -30.71 5.15
N PRO A 53 1.02 -31.38 4.45
CA PRO A 53 -0.30 -30.80 4.18
C PRO A 53 -1.00 -30.38 5.47
N GLY A 54 -1.41 -29.11 5.54
CA GLY A 54 -2.00 -28.51 6.72
C GLY A 54 -1.02 -27.75 7.63
N GLU A 55 0.30 -27.90 7.42
CA GLU A 55 1.27 -27.02 8.07
C GLU A 55 1.27 -25.63 7.44
N MET A 56 1.45 -24.62 8.28
CA MET A 56 1.43 -23.21 7.92
C MET A 56 2.79 -22.57 8.20
N VAL A 57 3.24 -21.71 7.28
CA VAL A 57 4.39 -20.83 7.50
C VAL A 57 3.95 -19.39 7.27
N GLU A 58 4.25 -18.55 8.26
CA GLU A 58 4.09 -17.12 8.18
C GLU A 58 5.39 -16.49 7.67
N ILE A 59 5.31 -15.70 6.60
CA ILE A 59 6.44 -14.98 6.03
C ILE A 59 6.19 -13.50 6.22
N ARG A 60 7.07 -12.85 6.98
CA ARG A 60 7.12 -11.39 7.11
C ARG A 60 8.18 -10.84 6.19
N THR A 61 7.75 -10.01 5.24
CA THR A 61 8.64 -9.30 4.34
C THR A 61 8.62 -7.81 4.67
N HIS A 62 9.78 -7.16 4.57
CA HIS A 62 9.91 -5.73 4.75
C HIS A 62 10.46 -5.13 3.46
N LYS A 63 9.66 -4.25 2.84
CA LYS A 63 10.06 -3.49 1.66
C LYS A 63 10.30 -2.05 2.06
N GLU A 64 11.55 -1.62 1.97
CA GLU A 64 11.91 -0.22 2.22
C GLU A 64 11.14 0.71 1.29
N ARG A 65 10.77 1.87 1.84
CA ARG A 65 10.14 2.95 1.07
C ARG A 65 11.04 3.42 -0.05
N ILE A 66 10.42 3.69 -1.19
CA ILE A 66 11.10 4.21 -2.37
C ILE A 66 10.82 5.70 -2.47
N GLY A 67 11.87 6.53 -2.45
CA GLY A 67 11.75 7.98 -2.33
C GLY A 67 10.96 8.66 -3.46
N TRP A 68 10.97 8.11 -4.69
CA TRP A 68 10.21 8.70 -5.80
C TRP A 68 8.70 8.59 -5.58
N TYR A 69 8.22 7.50 -4.96
CA TYR A 69 6.80 7.29 -4.71
C TYR A 69 6.27 8.29 -3.69
N HIS A 70 7.06 8.55 -2.64
CA HIS A 70 6.75 9.58 -1.66
C HIS A 70 6.66 10.98 -2.30
N ARG A 71 7.61 11.33 -3.18
CA ARG A 71 7.58 12.59 -3.92
C ARG A 71 6.35 12.70 -4.83
N LYS A 72 6.02 11.63 -5.56
CA LYS A 72 4.82 11.56 -6.40
C LYS A 72 3.56 11.83 -5.57
N HIS A 73 3.39 11.12 -4.45
CA HIS A 73 2.23 11.29 -3.59
C HIS A 73 2.12 12.71 -3.01
N MET A 74 3.23 13.26 -2.51
CA MET A 74 3.26 14.63 -1.98
C MET A 74 2.89 15.66 -3.06
N ALA A 75 3.41 15.49 -4.28
CA ALA A 75 3.08 16.36 -5.40
C ALA A 75 1.60 16.28 -5.80
N LEU A 76 0.99 15.09 -5.73
CA LEU A 76 -0.45 14.91 -5.93
C LEU A 76 -1.26 15.63 -4.85
N GLU A 77 -0.92 15.44 -3.57
CA GLU A 77 -1.57 16.14 -2.46
C GLU A 77 -1.50 17.68 -2.67
N GLN A 78 -0.33 18.18 -3.06
CA GLN A 78 -0.11 19.60 -3.31
C GLN A 78 -0.93 20.12 -4.50
N ALA A 79 -0.96 19.40 -5.62
CA ALA A 79 -1.72 19.80 -6.81
C ALA A 79 -3.23 19.89 -6.54
N VAL A 80 -3.76 18.93 -5.77
CA VAL A 80 -5.17 18.97 -5.34
C VAL A 80 -5.42 20.15 -4.41
N PHE A 81 -4.51 20.38 -3.45
CA PHE A 81 -4.61 21.50 -2.50
C PHE A 81 -4.58 22.87 -3.20
N GLU A 82 -3.75 23.04 -4.23
CA GLU A 82 -3.67 24.30 -4.98
C GLU A 82 -4.89 24.55 -5.87
N SER A 83 -5.59 23.48 -6.25
CA SER A 83 -6.74 23.54 -7.16
C SER A 83 -8.10 23.67 -6.44
N GLN A 84 -8.13 23.59 -5.11
CA GLN A 84 -9.36 23.62 -4.30
C GLN A 84 -9.54 24.95 -3.56
N GLU A 85 -10.77 25.25 -3.13
CA GLU A 85 -11.12 26.56 -2.54
C GLU A 85 -11.45 26.51 -1.04
N LYS A 86 -11.40 25.33 -0.43
CA LYS A 86 -11.94 25.05 0.90
C LYS A 86 -10.92 25.21 2.03
N PHE A 87 -9.69 24.78 1.81
CA PHE A 87 -8.62 24.73 2.80
C PHE A 87 -7.59 25.81 2.48
N GLU A 88 -7.25 26.61 3.49
CA GLU A 88 -6.19 27.63 3.41
C GLU A 88 -4.82 27.08 3.85
N GLU A 89 -4.83 26.04 4.69
CA GLU A 89 -3.64 25.41 5.22
C GLU A 89 -3.51 23.97 4.71
N PHE A 90 -2.33 23.63 4.22
CA PHE A 90 -2.04 22.32 3.64
C PHE A 90 -2.19 21.18 4.66
N GLU A 91 -1.75 21.36 5.90
CA GLU A 91 -1.87 20.32 6.93
C GLU A 91 -3.33 20.03 7.31
N SER A 92 -4.19 21.05 7.30
CA SER A 92 -5.63 20.88 7.47
C SER A 92 -6.26 20.07 6.34
N PHE A 93 -5.87 20.34 5.09
CA PHE A 93 -6.28 19.55 3.92
C PHE A 93 -5.82 18.09 4.04
N ARG A 94 -4.56 17.85 4.39
CA ARG A 94 -4.03 16.48 4.56
C ARG A 94 -4.69 15.72 5.70
N THR A 95 -5.01 16.40 6.79
CA THR A 95 -5.75 15.82 7.91
C THR A 95 -7.13 15.38 7.44
N TRP A 96 -7.84 16.23 6.71
CA TRP A 96 -9.12 15.89 6.10
C TRP A 96 -9.00 14.71 5.12
N LEU A 97 -7.98 14.70 4.26
CA LEU A 97 -7.75 13.63 3.29
C LEU A 97 -7.51 12.28 3.99
N LYS A 98 -6.70 12.25 5.05
CA LYS A 98 -6.48 11.04 5.88
C LYS A 98 -7.77 10.55 6.53
N VAL A 99 -8.58 11.45 7.06
CA VAL A 99 -9.87 11.10 7.68
C VAL A 99 -10.83 10.55 6.62
N GLY A 100 -10.93 11.21 5.48
CA GLY A 100 -11.79 10.81 4.37
C GLY A 100 -11.41 9.46 3.76
N SER A 101 -10.11 9.17 3.65
CA SER A 101 -9.60 7.88 3.18
C SER A 101 -9.62 6.78 4.26
N GLY A 102 -10.09 7.08 5.47
CA GLY A 102 -10.11 6.12 6.58
C GLY A 102 -8.74 5.77 7.16
N TYR A 103 -7.70 6.56 6.87
CA TYR A 103 -6.35 6.36 7.41
C TYR A 103 -6.23 6.94 8.83
N VAL A 104 -7.01 6.37 9.75
CA VAL A 104 -7.22 6.87 11.11
C VAL A 104 -7.25 5.73 12.12
N ASP A 105 -6.93 6.06 13.36
CA ASP A 105 -7.25 5.26 14.53
C ASP A 105 -8.58 5.73 15.12
N TRP A 106 -9.48 4.79 15.40
CA TRP A 106 -10.76 5.10 16.02
C TRP A 106 -10.64 5.02 17.53
N HIS A 107 -10.88 6.13 18.21
CA HIS A 107 -10.82 6.23 19.66
C HIS A 107 -12.20 6.54 20.26
N PRO A 108 -12.50 6.07 21.48
CA PRO A 108 -13.69 6.49 22.20
C PRO A 108 -13.57 7.97 22.57
N GLY A 109 -14.54 8.77 22.12
CA GLY A 109 -14.63 10.19 22.40
C GLY A 109 -15.19 10.47 23.80
N PRO A 110 -14.99 11.69 24.33
CA PRO A 110 -15.38 12.05 25.70
C PRO A 110 -16.89 11.93 26.01
N LYS A 111 -17.73 11.92 24.97
CA LYS A 111 -19.20 11.85 25.07
C LYS A 111 -19.79 10.54 24.53
N GLY A 112 -18.98 9.48 24.41
CA GLY A 112 -19.43 8.15 23.98
C GLY A 112 -19.54 7.92 22.47
N GLY A 113 -19.28 8.94 21.63
CA GLY A 113 -19.11 8.76 20.18
C GLY A 113 -17.68 8.33 19.83
N VAL A 114 -17.47 7.70 18.67
CA VAL A 114 -16.10 7.40 18.18
C VAL A 114 -15.52 8.61 17.44
N ILE A 115 -14.25 8.93 17.69
CA ILE A 115 -13.52 10.00 17.00
C ILE A 115 -12.39 9.42 16.13
N PRO A 116 -12.23 9.89 14.89
CA PRO A 116 -11.09 9.52 14.06
C PRO A 116 -9.85 10.34 14.44
N VAL A 117 -8.74 9.67 14.71
CA VAL A 117 -7.43 10.28 14.94
C VAL A 117 -6.52 9.93 13.77
N PRO A 118 -6.09 10.90 12.94
CA PRO A 118 -5.25 10.63 11.77
C PRO A 118 -3.94 9.97 12.13
N ARG A 119 -3.60 8.88 11.42
CA ARG A 119 -2.31 8.22 11.55
C ARG A 119 -1.20 9.06 10.92
N SER A 120 0.01 8.91 11.45
CA SER A 120 1.19 9.58 10.90
C SER A 120 1.67 8.90 9.63
N LEU A 121 1.92 9.69 8.57
CA LEU A 121 2.55 9.23 7.33
C LEU A 121 4.08 9.27 7.36
N SER A 122 4.67 9.40 8.56
CA SER A 122 6.11 9.57 8.73
C SER A 122 6.89 8.45 8.03
N TYR A 123 7.95 8.84 7.32
CA TYR A 123 8.76 7.95 6.50
C TYR A 123 9.32 6.73 7.25
N SER A 124 9.58 6.87 8.55
CA SER A 124 10.13 5.81 9.40
C SER A 124 9.11 4.77 9.90
N LYS A 125 7.80 5.00 9.68
CA LYS A 125 6.74 4.15 10.26
C LYS A 125 5.95 3.33 9.24
N LEU A 126 6.22 3.51 7.94
CA LEU A 126 5.45 2.91 6.87
C LEU A 126 6.37 2.24 5.86
N GLU A 127 6.05 1.01 5.49
CA GLU A 127 6.69 0.33 4.38
C GLU A 127 6.15 0.83 3.04
N GLN A 128 6.81 0.43 1.95
CA GLN A 128 6.38 0.82 0.62
C GLN A 128 4.95 0.35 0.29
N GLY A 129 4.61 -0.91 0.63
CA GLY A 129 3.27 -1.46 0.36
C GLY A 129 2.17 -0.72 1.10
N ASP A 130 2.41 -0.41 2.38
CA ASP A 130 1.47 0.36 3.20
C ASP A 130 1.27 1.78 2.61
N MET A 131 2.33 2.40 2.08
CA MET A 131 2.25 3.71 1.43
C MET A 131 1.45 3.66 0.12
N GLU A 132 1.65 2.62 -0.69
CA GLU A 132 0.89 2.41 -1.95
C GLU A 132 -0.59 2.21 -1.67
N GLN A 133 -0.93 1.47 -0.60
CA GLN A 133 -2.31 1.29 -0.17
C GLN A 133 -2.94 2.61 0.28
N VAL A 134 -2.25 3.37 1.13
CA VAL A 134 -2.76 4.68 1.58
C VAL A 134 -3.00 5.61 0.41
N HIS A 135 -2.06 5.69 -0.52
CA HIS A 135 -2.20 6.49 -1.73
C HIS A 135 -3.46 6.10 -2.51
N THR A 136 -3.64 4.79 -2.75
CA THR A 136 -4.80 4.27 -3.48
C THR A 136 -6.12 4.64 -2.81
N GLU A 137 -6.22 4.50 -1.48
CA GLU A 137 -7.44 4.86 -0.75
C GLU A 137 -7.68 6.38 -0.75
N MET A 138 -6.64 7.20 -0.70
CA MET A 138 -6.76 8.65 -0.81
C MET A 138 -7.23 9.09 -2.21
N VAL A 139 -6.67 8.51 -3.28
CA VAL A 139 -7.11 8.75 -4.65
C VAL A 139 -8.56 8.33 -4.84
N LYS A 140 -8.94 7.15 -4.33
CA LYS A 140 -10.32 6.67 -4.34
C LYS A 140 -11.27 7.59 -3.59
N PHE A 141 -10.85 8.13 -2.44
CA PHE A 141 -11.65 9.10 -1.70
C PHE A 141 -11.84 10.40 -2.49
N LEU A 142 -10.79 10.92 -3.14
CA LEU A 142 -10.88 12.12 -3.98
C LEU A 142 -11.90 11.96 -5.12
N ARG A 143 -12.03 10.75 -5.67
CA ARG A 143 -13.03 10.39 -6.70
C ARG A 143 -14.47 10.32 -6.18
N THR A 144 -14.71 10.46 -4.88
CA THR A 144 -16.07 10.44 -4.33
C THR A 144 -16.77 11.78 -4.50
N GLU A 145 -18.10 11.74 -4.70
CA GLU A 145 -18.93 12.95 -4.74
C GLU A 145 -18.85 13.77 -3.43
N HIS A 146 -18.57 13.13 -2.29
CA HIS A 146 -18.36 13.84 -1.03
C HIS A 146 -17.11 14.72 -1.07
N ALA A 147 -15.99 14.19 -1.60
CA ALA A 147 -14.76 14.95 -1.75
C ALA A 147 -14.94 16.10 -2.75
N GLY A 148 -15.46 15.81 -3.94
CA GLY A 148 -15.70 16.83 -4.98
C GLY A 148 -16.61 17.96 -4.49
N ARG A 149 -17.68 17.64 -3.75
CA ARG A 149 -18.60 18.65 -3.18
C ARG A 149 -17.94 19.51 -2.10
N THR A 150 -17.06 18.92 -1.31
CA THR A 150 -16.33 19.63 -0.25
C THR A 150 -15.33 20.62 -0.84
N LEU A 151 -14.59 20.19 -1.86
CA LEU A 151 -13.51 20.98 -2.48
C LEU A 151 -14.03 22.03 -3.47
N TRP A 152 -15.05 21.70 -4.27
CA TRP A 152 -15.61 22.57 -5.31
C TRP A 152 -17.13 22.65 -5.21
N ARG A 153 -17.61 23.27 -4.14
CA ARG A 153 -19.05 23.39 -3.86
C ARG A 153 -19.82 24.11 -4.96
N HIS A 154 -19.18 25.06 -5.65
CA HIS A 154 -19.80 25.88 -6.70
C HIS A 154 -19.97 25.14 -8.04
N LEU A 155 -19.22 24.05 -8.27
CA LEU A 155 -19.32 23.24 -9.48
C LEU A 155 -20.48 22.24 -9.44
N ASN A 156 -20.96 21.81 -10.60
CA ASN A 156 -21.92 20.70 -10.70
C ASN A 156 -21.21 19.33 -10.55
N PRO A 157 -21.94 18.22 -10.34
CA PRO A 157 -21.33 16.91 -10.10
C PRO A 157 -20.39 16.42 -11.21
N LEU A 158 -20.72 16.66 -12.49
CA LEU A 158 -19.86 16.26 -13.61
C LEU A 158 -18.55 17.05 -13.60
N GLN A 159 -18.65 18.37 -13.44
CA GLN A 159 -17.48 19.26 -13.38
C GLN A 159 -16.55 18.94 -12.20
N ARG A 160 -17.10 18.49 -11.06
CA ARG A 160 -16.30 18.07 -9.90
C ARG A 160 -15.46 16.83 -10.20
N ILE A 161 -16.06 15.84 -10.87
CA ILE A 161 -15.36 14.62 -11.27
C ILE A 161 -14.30 14.94 -12.32
N ASP A 162 -14.65 15.74 -13.33
CA ASP A 162 -13.71 16.17 -14.37
C ASP A 162 -12.50 16.90 -13.77
N MET A 163 -12.71 17.74 -12.75
CA MET A 163 -11.62 18.43 -12.05
C MET A 163 -10.67 17.44 -11.35
N VAL A 164 -11.22 16.46 -10.63
CA VAL A 164 -10.42 15.42 -9.97
C VAL A 164 -9.63 14.62 -10.98
N GLU A 165 -10.27 14.09 -12.03
CA GLU A 165 -9.59 13.27 -13.03
C GLU A 165 -8.54 14.06 -13.82
N THR A 166 -8.76 15.36 -14.07
CA THR A 166 -7.75 16.21 -14.71
C THR A 166 -6.48 16.31 -13.88
N ILE A 167 -6.61 16.46 -12.56
CA ILE A 167 -5.45 16.51 -11.65
C ILE A 167 -4.79 15.14 -11.58
N LEU A 168 -5.57 14.06 -11.39
CA LEU A 168 -5.08 12.69 -11.26
C LEU A 168 -4.36 12.18 -12.52
N ALA A 169 -4.85 12.56 -13.71
CA ALA A 169 -4.22 12.22 -14.98
C ALA A 169 -2.76 12.73 -15.06
N GLY A 170 -2.44 13.85 -14.41
CA GLY A 170 -1.07 14.38 -14.31
C GLY A 170 -0.10 13.47 -13.54
N PHE A 171 -0.61 12.49 -12.80
CA PHE A 171 0.15 11.55 -11.98
C PHE A 171 0.05 10.09 -12.44
N ASN A 172 -0.60 9.82 -13.58
CA ASN A 172 -0.96 8.47 -14.04
C ASN A 172 -1.79 7.69 -13.01
N GLU A 173 -2.82 8.32 -12.45
CA GLU A 173 -3.79 7.71 -11.50
C GLU A 173 -5.18 7.51 -12.11
#